data_AF-A0A924U9Y6-F1
#
_entry.id   AF-A0A924U9Y6-F1
#
_cell.length_a   1.000
_cell.length_b   1.000
_cell.length_c   1.000
_cell.angle_alpha   90.00
_cell.angle_beta   90.00
_cell.angle_gamma   90.00
#
_symmetry.space_group_name_H-M   'P 1'
#
loop_
_entity.id
_entity.type
_entity.pdbx_description
1 polymer ?
#
loop_
_entity_poly.entity_id
_entity_poly.type
_entity_poly.pdbx_seq_one_letter_code
_entity_poly.pdbx_strand_id
1 'polypeptide(L)'
;MNIHLSNLDATPSQAEAEAAFNLLKLWADRATTAEIVALDPSAGALLGQGYPVMSREYPQGFRVSDSYKAGLPDLQNGPASLIVGAKQVIQHVGISNFRLPIRYHTRDNGDLTLETSVTGTVSLEAEKKGINMSRIMRSFYVHAERAFSFQVIEHALEDYKRDLGSFDARIQMRFSFPVKVGSLRSGLQGWQYYDIALELIDIGGLRKRIMHLDFVYSSTCPCSLELSEHARMTRGQMA
;
A
#
# COMPACT_ATOMS: atom_id res chain seq x y z
N MET A 1 16.69 -13.39 -51.34
CA MET A 1 16.81 -14.80 -50.92
C MET A 1 15.53 -15.13 -50.18
N ASN A 2 14.59 -15.78 -50.85
CA ASN A 2 13.27 -16.09 -50.29
C ASN A 2 13.40 -17.30 -49.39
N ILE A 3 13.06 -17.17 -48.11
CA ILE A 3 13.02 -18.30 -47.17
C ILE A 3 11.70 -19.03 -47.43
N HIS A 4 11.77 -20.14 -48.16
CA HIS A 4 10.67 -21.10 -48.28
C HIS A 4 10.67 -22.00 -47.03
N LEU A 5 9.82 -21.69 -46.06
CA LEU A 5 9.50 -22.59 -44.93
C LEU A 5 8.54 -23.66 -45.44
N SER A 6 9.07 -24.69 -46.10
CA SER A 6 8.30 -25.70 -46.84
C SER A 6 7.73 -26.83 -45.97
N ASN A 7 7.80 -26.79 -44.65
CA ASN A 7 7.20 -27.83 -43.79
C ASN A 7 7.06 -27.32 -42.35
N LEU A 8 5.83 -26.99 -41.94
CA LEU A 8 5.50 -26.65 -40.55
C LEU A 8 5.00 -27.85 -39.74
N ASP A 9 4.76 -29.00 -40.40
CA ASP A 9 4.18 -30.20 -39.78
C ASP A 9 5.22 -31.31 -39.46
N ALA A 10 6.49 -31.13 -39.85
CA ALA A 10 7.57 -32.08 -39.57
C ALA A 10 8.54 -31.50 -38.53
N THR A 11 8.92 -32.32 -37.54
CA THR A 11 9.96 -31.93 -36.57
C THR A 11 11.25 -31.59 -37.33
N PRO A 12 11.81 -30.37 -37.17
CA PRO A 12 13.02 -29.96 -37.88
C PRO A 12 14.20 -30.89 -37.61
N SER A 13 15.04 -31.11 -38.61
CA SER A 13 16.30 -31.82 -38.42
C SER A 13 17.29 -30.98 -37.60
N GLN A 14 18.26 -31.63 -36.96
CA GLN A 14 19.30 -30.94 -36.18
C GLN A 14 20.08 -29.92 -37.02
N ALA A 15 20.39 -30.24 -38.27
CA ALA A 15 21.10 -29.34 -39.17
C ALA A 15 20.31 -28.07 -39.50
N GLU A 16 18.99 -28.19 -39.65
CA GLU A 16 18.10 -27.05 -39.87
C GLU A 16 17.99 -26.16 -38.62
N ALA A 17 17.93 -26.77 -37.43
CA ALA A 17 17.93 -26.05 -36.17
C ALA A 17 19.25 -25.27 -35.95
N GLU A 18 20.39 -25.89 -36.24
CA GLU A 18 21.72 -25.25 -36.14
C GLU A 18 21.86 -24.09 -37.15
N ALA A 19 21.39 -24.27 -38.39
CA ALA A 19 21.41 -23.22 -39.40
C ALA A 19 20.53 -22.02 -39.01
N ALA A 20 19.33 -22.27 -38.49
CA ALA A 20 18.43 -21.24 -37.99
C ALA A 20 19.03 -20.50 -36.78
N PHE A 21 19.65 -21.22 -35.86
CA PHE A 21 20.29 -20.63 -34.68
C PHE A 21 21.48 -19.74 -35.06
N ASN A 22 22.32 -20.15 -36.01
CA ASN A 22 23.42 -19.34 -36.51
C ASN A 22 22.94 -18.06 -37.22
N LEU A 23 21.84 -18.14 -37.96
CA LEU A 23 21.21 -16.98 -38.57
C LEU A 23 20.70 -15.99 -37.51
N LEU A 24 20.03 -16.51 -36.47
CA LEU A 24 19.56 -15.69 -35.34
C LEU A 24 20.71 -15.03 -34.57
N LYS A 25 21.84 -15.73 -34.37
CA LYS A 25 23.04 -15.15 -33.77
C LYS A 25 23.61 -14.00 -34.60
N LEU A 26 23.76 -14.19 -35.91
CA LEU A 26 24.27 -13.15 -36.82
C LEU A 26 23.38 -11.91 -36.86
N TRP A 27 22.06 -12.09 -36.77
CA TRP A 27 21.11 -10.99 -36.65
C TRP A 27 21.24 -10.30 -35.27
N ALA A 28 21.29 -11.08 -34.19
CA ALA A 28 21.38 -10.57 -32.83
C ALA A 28 22.65 -9.74 -32.55
N ASP A 29 23.76 -10.05 -33.21
CA ASP A 29 25.01 -9.27 -33.12
C ASP A 29 24.85 -7.81 -33.59
N ARG A 30 23.80 -7.51 -34.38
CA ARG A 30 23.51 -6.17 -34.92
C ARG A 30 22.20 -5.58 -34.39
N ALA A 31 21.41 -6.37 -33.66
CA ALA A 31 20.13 -5.96 -33.11
C ALA A 31 20.29 -5.34 -31.72
N THR A 32 19.46 -4.36 -31.41
CA THR A 32 19.33 -3.83 -30.06
C THR A 32 18.58 -4.79 -29.15
N THR A 33 18.76 -4.68 -27.84
CA THR A 33 18.02 -5.50 -26.86
C THR A 33 16.50 -5.36 -27.00
N ALA A 34 16.01 -4.18 -27.40
CA ALA A 34 14.58 -3.95 -27.66
C ALA A 34 14.06 -4.75 -28.87
N GLU A 35 14.85 -4.83 -29.95
CA GLU A 35 14.51 -5.62 -31.14
C GLU A 35 14.52 -7.13 -30.86
N ILE A 36 15.45 -7.60 -30.02
CA ILE A 36 15.51 -9.01 -29.58
C ILE A 36 14.27 -9.38 -28.75
N VAL A 37 13.85 -8.52 -27.81
CA VAL A 37 12.65 -8.74 -26.98
C VAL A 37 11.36 -8.66 -27.83
N ALA A 38 11.34 -7.82 -28.85
CA ALA A 38 10.20 -7.69 -29.77
C ALA A 38 10.02 -8.90 -30.69
N LEU A 39 11.09 -9.63 -31.01
CA LEU A 39 11.03 -10.88 -31.79
C LEU A 39 10.31 -11.97 -31.00
N ASP A 40 10.81 -12.28 -29.80
CA ASP A 40 10.18 -13.16 -28.83
C ASP A 40 10.85 -12.97 -27.46
N PRO A 41 10.11 -12.87 -26.33
CA PRO A 41 10.70 -12.72 -25.00
C PRO A 41 11.71 -13.81 -24.62
N SER A 42 11.60 -15.01 -25.20
CA SER A 42 12.51 -16.15 -24.98
C SER A 42 13.75 -16.15 -25.89
N ALA A 43 13.78 -15.33 -26.95
CA ALA A 43 14.89 -15.29 -27.91
C ALA A 43 16.23 -14.93 -27.25
N GLY A 44 16.22 -14.01 -26.28
CA GLY A 44 17.42 -13.63 -25.52
C GLY A 44 18.03 -14.81 -24.74
N ALA A 45 17.20 -15.69 -24.18
CA ALA A 45 17.67 -16.87 -23.45
C ALA A 45 18.32 -17.89 -24.39
N LEU A 46 17.74 -18.11 -25.58
CA LEU A 46 18.32 -18.99 -26.61
C LEU A 46 19.66 -18.47 -27.12
N LEU A 47 19.79 -17.16 -27.28
CA LEU A 47 21.00 -16.49 -27.78
C LEU A 47 22.12 -16.36 -26.74
N GLY A 48 21.98 -16.96 -25.56
CA GLY A 48 22.98 -16.89 -24.49
C GLY A 48 23.00 -15.56 -23.73
N GLN A 49 22.03 -14.67 -23.99
CA GLN A 49 21.75 -13.48 -23.18
C GLN A 49 20.75 -13.77 -22.05
N GLY A 50 20.76 -15.02 -21.55
CA GLY A 50 19.98 -15.41 -20.39
C GLY A 50 20.45 -14.69 -19.13
N TYR A 51 19.60 -14.68 -18.10
CA TYR A 51 20.00 -14.25 -16.77
C TYR A 51 21.27 -15.01 -16.32
N PRO A 52 22.22 -14.33 -15.64
CA PRO A 52 23.42 -15.00 -15.15
C PRO A 52 23.05 -16.14 -14.19
N VAL A 53 23.90 -17.15 -14.12
CA VAL A 53 23.75 -18.21 -13.11
C VAL A 53 23.83 -17.56 -11.73
N MET A 54 22.71 -17.60 -11.00
CA MET A 54 22.61 -16.99 -9.68
C MET A 54 23.34 -17.85 -8.65
N SER A 55 24.18 -17.24 -7.82
CA SER A 55 24.77 -17.91 -6.67
C SER A 55 23.67 -18.37 -5.72
N ARG A 56 23.78 -19.60 -5.20
CA ARG A 56 22.91 -20.14 -4.13
C ARG A 56 23.47 -19.88 -2.73
N GLU A 57 24.69 -19.36 -2.64
CA GLU A 57 25.33 -19.03 -1.38
C GLU A 57 24.97 -17.60 -0.97
N TYR A 58 24.37 -17.47 0.21
CA TYR A 58 24.06 -16.16 0.77
C TYR A 58 25.35 -15.47 1.26
N PRO A 59 25.66 -14.24 0.82
CA PRO A 59 26.91 -13.58 1.17
C PRO A 59 26.84 -13.01 2.60
N GLN A 60 27.14 -13.83 3.60
CA GLN A 60 27.11 -13.48 5.04
C GLN A 60 27.97 -12.24 5.38
N GLY A 61 29.06 -12.01 4.64
CA GLY A 61 29.96 -10.87 4.83
C GLY A 61 29.55 -9.61 4.08
N PHE A 62 28.47 -9.62 3.30
CA PHE A 62 28.06 -8.47 2.52
C PHE A 62 27.60 -7.34 3.45
N ARG A 63 28.26 -6.19 3.33
CA ARG A 63 27.86 -4.95 4.00
C ARG A 63 27.66 -3.88 2.95
N VAL A 64 26.52 -3.20 3.07
CA VAL A 64 26.15 -2.13 2.14
C VAL A 64 27.04 -0.91 2.42
N SER A 65 28.11 -0.73 1.63
CA SER A 65 28.96 0.47 1.69
C SER A 65 28.28 1.66 1.03
N ASP A 66 28.73 2.88 1.34
CA ASP A 66 28.18 4.09 0.70
C ASP A 66 28.51 4.14 -0.80
N SER A 67 29.66 3.62 -1.21
CA SER A 67 30.01 3.46 -2.63
C SER A 67 29.04 2.51 -3.37
N TYR A 68 28.66 1.40 -2.72
CA TYR A 68 27.69 0.48 -3.28
C TYR A 68 26.30 1.14 -3.39
N LYS A 69 25.82 1.83 -2.34
CA LYS A 69 24.55 2.55 -2.38
C LYS A 69 24.52 3.60 -3.50
N ALA A 70 25.59 4.37 -3.65
CA ALA A 70 25.70 5.40 -4.67
C ALA A 70 25.69 4.82 -6.10
N GLY A 71 26.11 3.56 -6.27
CA GLY A 71 26.09 2.85 -7.55
C GLY A 71 24.73 2.23 -7.90
N LEU A 72 23.74 2.24 -6.99
CA LEU A 72 22.42 1.67 -7.26
C LEU A 72 21.59 2.61 -8.14
N PRO A 73 20.91 2.10 -9.18
CA PRO A 73 20.05 2.92 -10.02
C PRO A 73 18.78 3.33 -9.27
N ASP A 74 18.37 4.59 -9.43
CA ASP A 74 17.04 5.04 -9.01
C ASP A 74 16.00 4.64 -10.04
N LEU A 75 15.50 3.41 -9.90
CA LEU A 75 14.50 2.86 -10.81
C LEU A 75 13.14 3.57 -10.71
N GLN A 76 12.87 4.29 -9.61
CA GLN A 76 11.58 4.93 -9.35
C GLN A 76 11.49 6.32 -9.97
N ASN A 77 12.60 7.07 -9.93
CA ASN A 77 12.72 8.41 -10.53
C ASN A 77 13.41 8.38 -11.91
N GLY A 78 13.47 7.21 -12.54
CA GLY A 78 13.96 7.04 -13.91
C GLY A 78 13.10 7.77 -14.96
N PRO A 79 13.56 7.88 -16.21
CA PRO A 79 12.88 8.64 -17.25
C PRO A 79 11.49 8.07 -17.56
N ALA A 80 10.52 8.96 -17.81
CA ALA A 80 9.13 8.60 -18.13
C ALA A 80 8.99 7.74 -19.40
N SER A 81 10.02 7.68 -20.26
CA SER A 81 10.08 6.78 -21.41
C SER A 81 10.03 5.30 -21.05
N LEU A 82 10.31 4.94 -19.80
CA LEU A 82 10.20 3.58 -19.28
C LEU A 82 8.78 3.21 -18.82
N ILE A 83 7.84 4.16 -18.82
CA ILE A 83 6.44 3.94 -18.45
C ILE A 83 5.67 3.54 -19.71
N VAL A 84 5.16 2.31 -19.72
CA VAL A 84 4.41 1.74 -20.85
C VAL A 84 2.91 1.81 -20.56
N GLY A 85 2.10 2.22 -21.54
CA GLY A 85 0.65 2.31 -21.43
C GLY A 85 0.12 3.74 -21.39
N ALA A 86 -1.17 3.90 -21.09
CA ALA A 86 -1.81 5.20 -21.00
C ALA A 86 -1.33 5.95 -19.75
N LYS A 87 -0.94 7.21 -19.94
CA LYS A 87 -0.59 8.12 -18.84
C LYS A 87 -1.84 8.43 -18.02
N GLN A 88 -1.93 7.86 -16.82
CA GLN A 88 -3.04 8.03 -15.90
C GLN A 88 -2.53 8.33 -14.49
N VAL A 89 -3.27 9.17 -13.77
CA VAL A 89 -2.97 9.51 -12.37
C VAL A 89 -3.49 8.40 -11.48
N ILE A 90 -2.66 7.93 -10.55
CA ILE A 90 -3.12 7.05 -9.47
C ILE A 90 -3.55 7.92 -8.30
N GLN A 91 -4.85 7.91 -8.00
CA GLN A 91 -5.43 8.75 -6.93
C GLN A 91 -4.92 8.36 -5.54
N HIS A 92 -4.80 7.05 -5.30
CA HIS A 92 -4.36 6.50 -4.02
C HIS A 92 -3.42 5.31 -4.24
N VAL A 93 -2.14 5.51 -3.95
CA VAL A 93 -1.14 4.44 -3.83
C VAL A 93 -0.40 4.59 -2.52
N GLY A 94 -0.13 3.47 -1.85
CA GLY A 94 0.39 3.53 -0.49
C GLY A 94 0.42 2.18 0.20
N ILE A 95 0.37 2.24 1.53
CA ILE A 95 0.29 1.09 2.41
C ILE A 95 -1.06 1.11 3.14
N SER A 96 -1.63 -0.06 3.33
CA SER A 96 -2.90 -0.24 4.05
C SER A 96 -2.74 -1.23 5.18
N ASN A 97 -3.50 -0.99 6.26
CA ASN A 97 -3.63 -1.88 7.40
C ASN A 97 -2.30 -2.38 8.02
N PHE A 98 -1.26 -1.54 8.04
CA PHE A 98 -0.07 -1.87 8.83
C PHE A 98 -0.31 -1.44 10.28
N ARG A 99 0.11 -2.28 11.24
CA ARG A 99 -0.23 -2.09 12.65
C ARG A 99 0.99 -1.69 13.47
N LEU A 100 0.79 -0.73 14.37
CA LEU A 100 1.80 -0.28 15.30
C LEU A 100 1.16 0.15 16.62
N PRO A 101 1.87 0.01 17.74
CA PRO A 101 1.48 0.65 18.99
C PRO A 101 1.65 2.17 18.84
N ILE A 102 0.58 2.93 19.06
CA ILE A 102 0.61 4.40 19.07
C ILE A 102 0.13 4.90 20.43
N ARG A 103 0.77 5.97 20.91
CA ARG A 103 0.37 6.65 22.13
C ARG A 103 -0.77 7.64 21.87
N TYR A 104 -1.79 7.59 22.72
CA TYR A 104 -2.94 8.48 22.71
C TYR A 104 -3.04 9.18 24.04
N HIS A 105 -3.21 10.50 23.99
CA HIS A 105 -3.40 11.32 25.18
C HIS A 105 -4.90 11.41 25.50
N THR A 106 -5.28 11.04 26.72
CA THR A 106 -6.68 11.10 27.17
C THR A 106 -6.98 12.43 27.87
N ARG A 107 -8.27 12.78 27.97
CA ARG A 107 -8.72 14.01 28.64
C ARG A 107 -8.30 14.08 30.12
N ASP A 108 -8.25 12.93 30.79
CA ASP A 108 -7.92 12.83 32.21
C ASP A 108 -6.39 12.72 32.46
N ASN A 109 -5.60 13.20 31.50
CA ASN A 109 -4.14 13.30 31.55
C ASN A 109 -3.40 11.95 31.66
N GLY A 110 -4.05 10.86 31.25
CA GLY A 110 -3.45 9.53 31.11
C GLY A 110 -3.04 9.24 29.67
N ASP A 111 -1.88 8.62 29.49
CA ASP A 111 -1.42 8.15 28.19
C ASP A 111 -1.80 6.67 28.01
N LEU A 112 -2.36 6.34 26.84
CA LEU A 112 -2.70 4.97 26.47
C LEU A 112 -1.90 4.57 25.23
N THR A 113 -1.30 3.39 25.27
CA THR A 113 -0.71 2.79 24.06
C THR A 113 -1.72 1.81 23.48
N LEU A 114 -2.20 2.07 22.26
CA LEU A 114 -3.19 1.24 21.59
C LEU A 114 -2.61 0.68 20.28
N GLU A 115 -2.90 -0.58 19.99
CA GLU A 115 -2.68 -1.12 18.66
C GLU A 115 -3.51 -0.30 17.66
N THR A 116 -2.83 0.29 16.69
CA THR A 116 -3.44 1.15 15.69
C THR A 116 -3.15 0.62 14.30
N SER A 117 -4.21 0.43 13.51
CA SER A 117 -4.12 0.15 12.09
C SER A 117 -3.95 1.46 11.32
N VAL A 118 -2.93 1.55 10.49
CA VAL A 118 -2.62 2.75 9.71
C VAL A 118 -2.73 2.44 8.23
N THR A 119 -3.38 3.36 7.51
CA THR A 119 -3.47 3.37 6.05
C THR A 119 -2.99 4.73 5.58
N GLY A 120 -1.91 4.76 4.81
CA GLY A 120 -1.34 5.98 4.26
C GLY A 120 -1.22 5.87 2.76
N THR A 121 -1.90 6.74 2.04
CA THR A 121 -1.91 6.79 0.57
C THR A 121 -1.61 8.19 0.08
N VAL A 122 -1.02 8.26 -1.11
CA VAL A 122 -0.75 9.51 -1.81
C VAL A 122 -1.15 9.42 -3.27
N SER A 123 -1.31 10.57 -3.92
CA SER A 123 -1.47 10.63 -5.36
C SER A 123 -0.13 10.44 -6.08
N LEU A 124 -0.19 9.80 -7.24
CA LEU A 124 0.96 9.60 -8.13
C LEU A 124 0.63 10.18 -9.50
N GLU A 125 1.44 11.15 -9.92
CA GLU A 125 1.39 11.76 -11.25
C GLU A 125 1.65 10.72 -12.35
N ALA A 126 1.08 10.96 -13.54
CA ALA A 126 1.12 9.99 -14.64
C ALA A 126 2.54 9.76 -15.20
N GLU A 127 3.45 10.71 -14.96
CA GLU A 127 4.85 10.68 -15.40
C GLU A 127 5.78 9.99 -14.40
N LYS A 128 5.28 9.57 -13.23
CA LYS A 128 6.06 8.89 -12.19
C LYS A 128 5.79 7.38 -12.20
N LYS A 129 6.87 6.59 -12.10
CA LYS A 129 6.78 5.12 -12.17
C LYS A 129 6.23 4.49 -10.88
N GLY A 130 6.39 5.12 -9.73
CA GLY A 130 5.91 4.58 -8.45
C GLY A 130 6.25 5.44 -7.24
N ILE A 131 5.89 4.93 -6.06
CA ILE A 131 6.20 5.52 -4.75
C ILE A 131 7.14 4.63 -3.94
N ASN A 132 7.85 5.23 -2.98
CA ASN A 132 8.63 4.48 -2.01
C ASN A 132 7.74 4.10 -0.81
N MET A 133 7.06 2.97 -0.90
CA MET A 133 6.12 2.51 0.14
C MET A 133 6.78 2.40 1.53
N SER A 134 8.03 1.93 1.59
CA SER A 134 8.77 1.75 2.85
C SER A 134 9.01 3.06 3.61
N ARG A 135 9.03 4.21 2.92
CA ARG A 135 9.23 5.52 3.55
C ARG A 135 8.02 5.93 4.38
N ILE A 136 6.82 5.66 3.90
CA ILE A 136 5.58 5.91 4.66
C ILE A 136 5.71 5.17 5.98
N MET A 137 5.95 3.86 5.96
CA MET A 137 6.07 3.05 7.16
C MET A 137 7.17 3.55 8.12
N ARG A 138 8.36 3.86 7.60
CA ARG A 138 9.48 4.38 8.41
C ARG A 138 9.15 5.69 9.12
N SER A 139 8.44 6.61 8.46
CA SER A 139 8.03 7.87 9.07
C SER A 139 7.12 7.64 10.29
N PHE A 140 6.19 6.67 10.22
CA PHE A 140 5.38 6.30 11.38
C PHE A 140 6.20 5.73 12.52
N TYR A 141 7.17 4.84 12.25
CA TYR A 141 8.02 4.29 13.31
C TYR A 141 8.83 5.36 14.05
N VAL A 142 9.28 6.42 13.36
CA VAL A 142 10.03 7.52 13.99
C VAL A 142 9.16 8.31 14.95
N HIS A 143 7.88 8.49 14.64
CA HIS A 143 6.96 9.36 15.38
C HIS A 143 6.04 8.63 16.36
N ALA A 144 5.82 7.32 16.19
CA ALA A 144 4.91 6.52 17.01
C ALA A 144 5.20 6.57 18.51
N GLU A 145 6.48 6.71 18.88
CA GLU A 145 6.92 6.77 20.28
C GLU A 145 7.08 8.20 20.81
N ARG A 146 7.08 9.21 19.93
CA ARG A 146 7.42 10.62 20.26
C ARG A 146 6.21 11.55 20.31
N ALA A 147 5.18 11.24 19.52
CA ALA A 147 4.02 12.09 19.35
C ALA A 147 2.74 11.34 19.72
N PHE A 148 1.65 12.09 19.93
CA PHE A 148 0.36 11.54 20.32
C PHE A 148 -0.70 11.82 19.25
N SER A 149 -1.62 10.87 19.06
CA SER A 149 -2.85 11.08 18.28
C SER A 149 -2.57 11.67 16.87
N PHE A 150 -3.20 12.81 16.51
CA PHE A 150 -3.02 13.47 15.21
C PHE A 150 -1.58 13.95 14.93
N GLN A 151 -0.78 14.24 15.96
CA GLN A 151 0.59 14.73 15.76
C GLN A 151 1.47 13.68 15.07
N VAL A 152 1.23 12.39 15.33
CA VAL A 152 1.91 11.29 14.65
C VAL A 152 1.65 11.36 13.15
N ILE A 153 0.38 11.54 12.76
CA ILE A 153 -0.03 11.65 11.35
C ILE A 153 0.62 12.87 10.69
N GLU A 154 0.63 14.01 11.38
CA GLU A 154 1.20 15.25 10.86
C GLU A 154 2.70 15.16 10.64
N HIS A 155 3.46 14.67 11.62
CA HIS A 155 4.90 14.53 11.48
C HIS A 155 5.27 13.48 10.44
N ALA A 156 4.54 12.36 10.39
CA ALA A 156 4.74 11.35 9.35
C ALA A 156 4.48 11.93 7.95
N LEU A 157 3.42 12.73 7.79
CA LEU A 157 3.12 13.39 6.53
C LEU A 157 4.19 14.41 6.14
N GLU A 158 4.67 15.22 7.08
CA GLU A 158 5.69 16.24 6.81
C GLU A 158 7.05 15.66 6.41
N ASP A 159 7.45 14.54 7.03
CA ASP A 159 8.64 13.80 6.60
C ASP A 159 8.44 13.20 5.21
N TYR A 160 7.24 12.69 4.93
CA TYR A 160 6.93 12.11 3.64
C TYR A 160 6.91 13.17 2.51
N LYS A 161 6.33 14.36 2.74
CA LYS A 161 6.29 15.48 1.78
C LYS A 161 7.67 16.07 1.49
N ARG A 162 8.55 16.18 2.51
CA ARG A 162 9.92 16.67 2.32
C ARG A 162 10.73 15.83 1.34
N ASP A 163 10.49 14.53 1.30
CA ASP A 163 11.26 13.58 0.50
C ASP A 163 10.80 13.43 -0.96
N LEU A 164 9.53 13.73 -1.27
CA LEU A 164 8.89 13.31 -2.54
C LEU A 164 8.22 14.46 -3.33
N GLY A 165 8.33 15.70 -2.85
CA GLY A 165 7.70 16.88 -3.47
C GLY A 165 6.23 17.07 -3.05
N SER A 166 5.48 17.86 -3.82
CA SER A 166 4.06 18.13 -3.53
C SER A 166 3.18 17.07 -4.18
N PHE A 167 2.40 16.35 -3.38
CA PHE A 167 1.35 15.43 -3.80
C PHE A 167 0.20 15.53 -2.79
N ASP A 168 -0.98 15.09 -3.21
CA ASP A 168 -2.10 14.95 -2.30
C ASP A 168 -1.88 13.71 -1.46
N ALA A 169 -2.16 13.82 -0.16
CA ALA A 169 -1.94 12.74 0.78
C ALA A 169 -3.18 12.51 1.64
N ARG A 170 -3.42 11.24 1.96
CA ARG A 170 -4.50 10.80 2.82
C ARG A 170 -3.97 9.75 3.77
N ILE A 171 -4.04 10.05 5.06
CA ILE A 171 -3.61 9.14 6.12
C ILE A 171 -4.79 8.90 7.04
N GLN A 172 -5.03 7.64 7.38
CA GLN A 172 -6.02 7.22 8.35
C GLN A 172 -5.38 6.29 9.39
N MET A 173 -5.67 6.54 10.66
CA MET A 173 -5.33 5.70 11.80
C MET A 173 -6.61 5.20 12.46
N ARG A 174 -6.78 3.88 12.61
CA ARG A 174 -7.94 3.24 13.23
C ARG A 174 -7.52 2.49 14.49
N PHE A 175 -8.23 2.67 15.58
CA PHE A 175 -7.96 2.02 16.86
C PHE A 175 -9.25 1.83 17.65
N SER A 176 -9.20 0.89 18.60
CA SER A 176 -10.29 0.63 19.54
C SER A 176 -9.99 1.33 20.86
N PHE A 177 -10.80 2.34 21.20
CA PHE A 177 -10.56 3.21 22.35
C PHE A 177 -11.33 2.72 23.59
N PRO A 178 -10.65 2.37 24.69
CA PRO A 178 -11.30 1.89 25.90
C PRO A 178 -11.80 3.04 26.76
N VAL A 179 -13.07 2.97 27.17
CA VAL A 179 -13.69 3.90 28.12
C VAL A 179 -14.31 3.12 29.26
N LYS A 180 -14.05 3.55 30.49
CA LYS A 180 -14.66 2.96 31.69
C LYS A 180 -16.03 3.60 31.91
N VAL A 181 -17.10 2.81 31.81
CA VAL A 181 -18.48 3.26 31.93
C VAL A 181 -19.07 2.77 33.25
N GLY A 182 -19.71 3.68 33.99
CA GLY A 182 -20.43 3.35 35.23
C GLY A 182 -21.80 2.76 34.95
N SER A 183 -22.20 1.78 35.74
CA SER A 183 -23.56 1.27 35.79
C SER A 183 -24.51 2.35 36.26
N LEU A 184 -25.68 2.46 35.61
CA LEU A 184 -26.71 3.44 35.95
C LEU A 184 -27.35 3.20 37.33
N ARG A 185 -27.25 1.99 37.89
CA ARG A 185 -27.96 1.63 39.13
C ARG A 185 -27.12 0.88 40.16
N SER A 186 -26.24 -0.04 39.74
CA SER A 186 -25.53 -0.92 40.66
C SER A 186 -24.25 -0.31 41.25
N GLY A 187 -23.80 0.84 40.75
CA GLY A 187 -22.51 1.45 41.14
C GLY A 187 -21.27 0.72 40.61
N LEU A 188 -21.44 -0.43 39.94
CA LEU A 188 -20.36 -1.16 39.27
C LEU A 188 -19.85 -0.40 38.04
N GLN A 189 -18.66 -0.78 37.54
CA GLN A 189 -18.06 -0.20 36.34
C GLN A 189 -17.62 -1.29 35.37
N GLY A 190 -17.71 -1.03 34.06
CA GLY A 190 -17.25 -1.92 33.00
C GLY A 190 -16.48 -1.17 31.92
N TRP A 191 -15.79 -1.91 31.05
CA TRP A 191 -15.10 -1.34 29.90
C TRP A 191 -15.98 -1.41 28.66
N GLN A 192 -16.11 -0.28 27.98
CA GLN A 192 -16.69 -0.19 26.64
C GLN A 192 -15.60 0.24 25.67
N TYR A 193 -15.56 -0.40 24.52
CA TYR A 193 -14.63 -0.06 23.45
C TYR A 193 -15.39 0.66 22.34
N TYR A 194 -14.80 1.72 21.81
CA TYR A 194 -15.33 2.48 20.68
C TYR A 194 -14.31 2.48 19.55
N ASP A 195 -14.75 2.14 18.34
CA ASP A 195 -13.88 2.22 17.18
C ASP A 195 -13.79 3.68 16.71
N ILE A 196 -12.55 4.17 16.65
CA ILE A 196 -12.23 5.54 16.26
C ILE A 196 -11.30 5.48 15.05
N ALA A 197 -11.56 6.35 14.07
CA ALA A 197 -10.62 6.63 13.00
C ALA A 197 -10.23 8.10 12.98
N LEU A 198 -8.93 8.38 13.04
CA LEU A 198 -8.37 9.71 12.83
C LEU A 198 -7.86 9.78 11.40
N GLU A 199 -8.34 10.76 10.64
CA GLU A 199 -8.01 10.93 9.25
C GLU A 199 -7.45 12.34 9.00
N LEU A 200 -6.33 12.40 8.29
CA LEU A 200 -5.74 13.64 7.78
C LEU A 200 -5.71 13.56 6.25
N ILE A 201 -6.27 14.59 5.63
CA ILE A 201 -6.23 14.80 4.18
C ILE A 201 -5.44 16.09 3.95
N ASP A 202 -4.43 16.05 3.08
CA ASP A 202 -3.69 17.21 2.60
C ASP A 202 -3.83 17.25 1.08
N ILE A 203 -4.57 18.23 0.58
CA ILE A 203 -4.78 18.44 -0.85
C ILE A 203 -4.39 19.87 -1.18
N GLY A 204 -3.45 20.04 -2.12
CA GLY A 204 -2.96 21.37 -2.49
C GLY A 204 -2.44 22.21 -1.31
N GLY A 205 -1.91 21.57 -0.26
CA GLY A 205 -1.43 22.23 0.96
C GLY A 205 -2.53 22.59 1.97
N LEU A 206 -3.80 22.34 1.66
CA LEU A 206 -4.90 22.50 2.60
C LEU A 206 -5.09 21.22 3.41
N ARG A 207 -4.91 21.32 4.73
CA ARG A 207 -5.08 20.19 5.64
C ARG A 207 -6.50 20.13 6.21
N LYS A 208 -7.11 18.96 6.14
CA LYS A 208 -8.39 18.63 6.76
C LYS A 208 -8.21 17.45 7.71
N ARG A 209 -8.52 17.69 8.99
CA ARG A 209 -8.60 16.64 10.02
C ARG A 209 -10.04 16.18 10.15
N ILE A 210 -10.26 14.88 10.15
CA ILE A 210 -11.58 14.24 10.31
C ILE A 210 -11.45 13.18 11.40
N MET A 211 -12.40 13.15 12.32
CA MET A 211 -12.53 12.09 13.32
C MET A 211 -13.82 11.33 13.05
N HIS A 212 -13.70 10.02 12.87
CA HIS A 212 -14.82 9.10 12.77
C HIS A 212 -14.96 8.37 14.10
N LEU A 213 -16.17 8.28 14.61
CA LEU A 213 -16.50 7.62 15.87
C LEU A 213 -17.70 6.71 15.64
N ASP A 214 -17.49 5.40 15.79
CA ASP A 214 -18.58 4.43 15.77
C ASP A 214 -19.19 4.34 17.18
N PHE A 215 -20.30 5.05 17.38
CA PHE A 215 -20.99 5.13 18.66
C PHE A 215 -22.19 4.16 18.71
N VAL A 216 -22.08 3.15 19.57
CA VAL A 216 -23.18 2.21 19.81
C VAL A 216 -24.17 2.84 20.79
N TYR A 217 -25.44 2.94 20.38
CA TYR A 217 -26.52 3.42 21.24
C TYR A 217 -27.74 2.52 21.09
N SER A 218 -28.57 2.49 22.14
CA SER A 218 -29.86 1.84 22.10
C SER A 218 -30.94 2.91 21.93
N SER A 219 -31.82 2.71 20.96
CA SER A 219 -32.98 3.57 20.72
C SER A 219 -34.26 2.76 20.90
N THR A 220 -35.31 3.39 21.42
CA THR A 220 -36.64 2.80 21.49
C THR A 220 -37.64 3.74 20.84
N CYS A 221 -38.50 3.20 19.97
CA CYS A 221 -39.55 3.98 19.32
C CYS A 221 -40.70 4.24 20.32
N PRO A 222 -40.98 5.51 20.70
CA PRO A 222 -42.04 5.81 21.66
C PRO A 222 -43.42 5.36 21.16
N CYS A 223 -43.69 5.51 19.85
CA CYS A 223 -44.96 5.08 19.26
C CYS A 223 -45.16 3.55 19.37
N SER A 224 -44.08 2.77 19.22
CA SER A 224 -44.14 1.31 19.36
C SER A 224 -44.44 0.89 20.81
N LEU A 225 -43.92 1.65 21.77
CA LEU A 225 -44.23 1.45 23.19
C LEU A 225 -45.70 1.75 23.46
N GLU A 226 -46.20 2.91 23.01
CA GLU A 226 -47.60 3.31 23.19
C GLU A 226 -48.59 2.30 22.58
N LEU A 227 -48.31 1.82 21.36
CA LEU A 227 -49.14 0.79 20.71
C LEU A 227 -49.12 -0.54 21.48
N SER A 228 -47.97 -0.90 22.03
CA SER A 228 -47.81 -2.12 22.82
C SER A 228 -48.59 -2.01 24.13
N GLU A 229 -48.57 -0.86 24.80
CA GLU A 229 -49.37 -0.59 25.99
C GLU A 229 -50.88 -0.59 25.69
N HIS A 230 -51.30 0.03 24.59
CA HIS A 230 -52.69 -0.02 24.14
C HIS A 230 -53.16 -1.46 23.88
N ALA A 231 -52.33 -2.28 23.22
CA ALA A 231 -52.65 -3.67 22.95
C ALA A 231 -52.76 -4.49 24.25
N ARG A 232 -51.86 -4.28 25.22
CA ARG A 232 -51.92 -4.91 26.55
C ARG A 232 -53.23 -4.58 27.27
N MET A 233 -53.61 -3.30 27.28
CA MET A 233 -54.85 -2.85 27.94
C MET A 233 -56.11 -3.37 27.27
N THR A 234 -56.17 -3.37 25.94
CA THR A 234 -57.40 -3.70 25.20
C THR A 234 -57.58 -5.19 24.93
N ARG A 235 -56.49 -5.96 24.83
CA ARG A 235 -56.52 -7.38 24.49
C ARG A 235 -56.13 -8.31 25.64
N GLY A 236 -55.60 -7.78 26.74
CA GLY A 236 -55.19 -8.56 27.90
C GLY A 236 -54.06 -9.57 27.63
N GLN A 237 -53.27 -9.36 26.57
CA GLN A 237 -52.13 -10.21 26.23
C GLN A 237 -50.82 -9.43 26.36
N MET A 238 -49.87 -9.98 27.12
CA MET A 238 -48.47 -9.64 26.94
C MET A 238 -47.94 -10.44 25.75
N ALA A 239 -47.12 -9.80 24.92
CA ALA A 239 -46.42 -10.47 23.83
C ALA A 239 -45.72 -11.74 24.31
#